data_AF-A0A8X6R4L2-F1
#
_entry.id   AF-A0A8X6R4L2-F1
#
_cell.length_a   1.000
_cell.length_b   1.000
_cell.length_c   1.000
_cell.angle_alpha   90.00
_cell.angle_beta   90.00
_cell.angle_gamma   90.00
#
_symmetry.space_group_name_H-M   'P 1'
#
loop_
_entity.id
_entity.type
_entity.pdbx_description
1 polymer ?
#
loop_
_entity_poly.entity_id
_entity_poly.type
_entity_poly.pdbx_seq_one_letter_code
_entity_poly.pdbx_strand_id
1 'polypeptide(L)'
;MIDRISICEALVKWNKIDPFLKWILTGDEKWIPKNNIVPKRSWSRSGEAAQTVVKPKLKARNVLLCIWWDWKRIIYCNLLLYGQTQMSSVNIWSV
;
A
#
# COMPACT_ATOMS: atom_id res chain seq x y z
N MET A 1 22.32 1.68 -14.24
CA MET A 1 21.59 0.65 -13.48
C MET A 1 22.20 0.62 -12.09
N ILE A 2 21.43 0.95 -11.06
CA ILE A 2 21.95 0.96 -9.70
C ILE A 2 22.21 -0.50 -9.30
N ASP A 3 23.45 -0.83 -8.96
CA ASP A 3 23.78 -2.14 -8.45
C ASP A 3 23.26 -2.28 -7.02
N ARG A 4 22.11 -2.95 -6.89
CA ARG A 4 21.44 -3.20 -5.62
C ARG A 4 22.37 -3.92 -4.63
N ILE A 5 23.31 -4.72 -5.11
CA ILE A 5 24.25 -5.47 -4.27
C ILE A 5 25.19 -4.49 -3.57
N SER A 6 25.87 -3.63 -4.34
CA SER A 6 26.79 -2.62 -3.78
C SER A 6 26.15 -1.71 -2.72
N ILE A 7 24.89 -1.29 -2.93
CA ILE A 7 24.15 -0.47 -1.97
C ILE A 7 23.85 -1.25 -0.70
N CYS A 8 23.35 -2.48 -0.82
CA CYS A 8 23.07 -3.32 0.33
C CYS A 8 24.34 -3.57 1.17
N GLU A 9 25.48 -3.83 0.52
CA GLU A 9 26.76 -4.02 1.21
C GLU A 9 27.20 -2.77 1.98
N ALA A 10 27.07 -1.59 1.38
CA ALA A 10 27.38 -0.32 2.04
C ALA A 10 26.48 -0.06 3.26
N LEU A 11 25.16 -0.25 3.10
CA LEU A 11 24.19 -0.06 4.19
C LEU A 11 24.43 -1.04 5.35
N VAL A 12 24.79 -2.29 5.05
CA VAL A 12 25.14 -3.27 6.08
C VAL A 12 26.42 -2.88 6.83
N LYS A 13 27.45 -2.39 6.14
CA LYS A 13 28.68 -1.91 6.78
C LYS A 13 28.41 -0.71 7.68
N TRP A 14 27.63 0.26 7.22
CA TRP A 14 27.23 1.40 8.04
C TRP A 14 26.41 1.00 9.26
N ASN A 15 25.43 0.13 9.12
CA ASN A 15 24.59 -0.29 10.24
C ASN A 15 25.38 -1.04 11.34
N LYS A 16 26.53 -1.64 10.99
CA LYS A 16 27.44 -2.25 11.97
C LYS A 16 28.26 -1.22 12.76
N ILE A 17 28.55 -0.07 12.17
CA ILE A 17 29.33 1.01 12.78
C ILE A 17 28.41 1.88 13.63
N ASP A 18 27.28 2.29 13.05
CA ASP A 18 26.26 3.10 13.69
C ASP A 18 24.87 2.53 13.36
N PRO A 19 24.18 1.89 14.33
CA PRO A 19 22.90 1.22 14.13
C PRO A 19 21.74 2.18 13.78
N PHE A 20 21.67 2.63 12.53
CA PHE A 20 20.70 3.63 12.08
C PHE A 20 19.29 3.08 11.83
N LEU A 21 19.10 1.74 11.78
CA LEU A 21 17.79 1.13 11.49
C LEU A 21 16.69 1.58 12.46
N LYS A 22 17.04 1.88 13.72
CA LYS A 22 16.11 2.38 14.74
C LYS A 22 15.67 3.83 14.53
N TRP A 23 16.24 4.53 13.56
CA TRP A 23 15.90 5.91 13.23
C TRP A 23 15.18 6.02 11.88
N ILE A 24 14.96 4.90 11.19
CA ILE A 24 14.28 4.89 9.90
C ILE A 24 12.77 4.96 10.11
N LEU A 25 12.18 6.06 9.68
CA LEU A 25 10.76 6.12 9.38
C LEU A 25 10.51 5.49 8.01
N THR A 26 9.84 4.34 7.98
CA THR A 26 9.44 3.67 6.73
C THR A 26 8.03 4.09 6.36
N GLY A 27 7.75 4.24 5.08
CA GLY A 27 6.38 4.45 4.59
C GLY A 27 6.10 3.64 3.33
N ASP A 28 4.83 3.26 3.16
CA ASP A 28 4.35 2.56 1.97
C ASP A 28 2.91 2.97 1.63
N GLU A 29 2.55 2.81 0.36
CA GLU A 29 1.24 3.15 -0.17
C GLU A 29 0.59 1.96 -0.85
N LYS A 30 -0.61 1.58 -0.40
CA LYS A 30 -1.34 0.42 -0.91
C LYS A 30 -2.74 0.78 -1.37
N TRP A 31 -3.06 0.42 -2.61
CA TRP A 31 -4.42 0.49 -3.12
C TRP A 31 -5.28 -0.63 -2.57
N ILE A 32 -6.40 -0.27 -1.91
CA ILE A 32 -7.38 -1.20 -1.36
C ILE A 32 -8.71 -1.03 -2.11
N PRO A 33 -9.25 -2.09 -2.73
CA PRO A 33 -10.57 -2.01 -3.36
C PRO A 33 -11.63 -1.86 -2.27
N LYS A 34 -12.46 -0.81 -2.33
CA LYS A 34 -13.56 -0.60 -1.37
C LYS A 34 -14.60 -1.73 -1.41
N ASN A 35 -14.71 -2.42 -2.54
CA ASN A 35 -15.68 -3.49 -2.74
C ASN A 35 -14.98 -4.85 -2.65
N ASN A 36 -14.65 -5.28 -1.42
CA ASN A 36 -14.29 -6.67 -1.14
C ASN A 36 -15.56 -7.53 -1.14
N ILE A 37 -16.20 -7.68 -2.30
CA ILE A 37 -17.06 -8.84 -2.51
C ILE A 37 -16.11 -10.02 -2.60
N VAL A 38 -15.80 -10.62 -1.45
CA VAL A 38 -15.20 -11.96 -1.45
C VAL A 38 -16.21 -12.84 -2.16
N PRO A 39 -15.91 -13.40 -3.35
CA PRO A 39 -16.83 -14.32 -3.99
C PRO A 39 -17.01 -15.48 -3.02
N LYS A 40 -18.21 -15.64 -2.45
CA LYS A 40 -18.55 -16.91 -1.81
C LYS A 40 -18.38 -17.96 -2.91
N ARG A 41 -17.45 -18.91 -2.74
CA ARG A 41 -17.33 -20.07 -3.63
C ARG A 41 -18.64 -20.84 -3.55
N SER A 42 -19.59 -20.54 -4.45
CA SER A 42 -20.72 -21.41 -4.71
C SER A 42 -20.22 -22.50 -5.64
N TRP A 43 -19.89 -23.67 -5.06
CA TRP A 43 -19.76 -24.88 -5.85
C TRP A 43 -21.17 -25.31 -6.25
N SER A 44 -21.61 -24.99 -7.47
CA SER A 44 -22.84 -25.57 -8.02
C SER A 44 -22.58 -27.04 -8.37
N ARG A 45 -23.53 -27.94 -8.01
CA ARG A 45 -23.48 -29.34 -8.45
C ARG A 45 -23.68 -29.42 -9.97
N SER A 46 -23.04 -30.42 -10.59
CA SER A 46 -23.18 -30.71 -12.02
C SER A 46 -24.66 -30.92 -12.38
N GLY A 47 -25.25 -29.99 -13.15
CA GLY A 47 -26.64 -30.04 -13.61
C GLY A 47 -27.55 -28.90 -13.15
N GLU A 48 -27.13 -28.05 -12.19
CA GLU A 48 -27.90 -26.86 -11.79
C GLU A 48 -27.54 -25.64 -12.65
N ALA A 49 -28.56 -24.86 -13.05
CA ALA A 49 -28.34 -23.59 -13.73
C ALA A 49 -27.52 -22.66 -12.81
N ALA A 50 -26.35 -22.23 -13.29
CA ALA A 50 -25.51 -21.29 -12.55
C ALA A 50 -26.33 -20.03 -12.24
N GLN A 51 -26.41 -19.65 -10.95
CA GLN A 51 -27.03 -18.38 -10.58
C GLN A 51 -26.29 -17.26 -11.31
N THR A 52 -26.99 -16.58 -12.21
CA THR A 52 -26.52 -15.39 -12.91
C THR A 52 -26.41 -14.27 -11.89
N VAL A 53 -25.32 -14.26 -11.13
CA VAL A 53 -24.91 -13.08 -10.39
C VAL A 53 -24.60 -12.03 -11.44
N VAL A 54 -25.46 -11.03 -11.54
CA VAL A 54 -25.22 -9.84 -12.35
C VAL A 54 -23.84 -9.32 -11.96
N LYS A 55 -22.87 -9.38 -12.89
CA LYS A 55 -21.54 -8.78 -12.67
C LYS A 55 -21.79 -7.33 -12.27
N PRO A 56 -21.54 -6.92 -11.02
CA PRO A 56 -21.70 -5.52 -10.69
C PRO A 56 -20.76 -4.74 -11.61
N LYS A 57 -21.25 -3.68 -12.26
CA LYS A 57 -20.39 -2.72 -12.97
C LYS A 57 -19.39 -2.21 -11.94
N LEU A 58 -18.18 -2.79 -11.92
CA LEU A 58 -17.11 -2.49 -10.98
C LEU A 58 -16.58 -1.09 -11.29
N LYS A 59 -17.29 -0.05 -10.83
CA LYS A 59 -16.65 1.22 -10.50
C LYS A 59 -15.88 0.96 -9.22
N ALA A 60 -14.72 0.32 -9.34
CA ALA A 60 -13.82 0.06 -8.22
C ALA A 60 -13.39 1.41 -7.65
N ARG A 61 -14.10 1.90 -6.63
CA ARG A 61 -13.64 3.00 -5.80
C ARG A 61 -12.49 2.43 -4.99
N ASN A 62 -11.27 2.55 -5.50
CA ASN A 62 -10.10 2.19 -4.73
C ASN A 62 -9.87 3.26 -3.66
N VAL A 63 -9.32 2.86 -2.53
CA VAL A 63 -8.85 3.77 -1.49
C VAL A 63 -7.34 3.58 -1.42
N LEU A 64 -6.58 4.66 -1.46
CA LEU A 64 -5.14 4.61 -1.25
C LEU A 64 -4.88 4.68 0.25
N LEU A 65 -4.26 3.65 0.80
CA LEU A 65 -3.80 3.62 2.18
C LEU A 65 -2.32 4.01 2.20
N CYS A 66 -1.99 5.14 2.82
CA CYS A 66 -0.62 5.56 3.07
C CYS A 66 -0.30 5.29 4.55
N ILE A 67 0.74 4.50 4.83
CA ILE A 67 1.17 4.15 6.20
C ILE A 67 2.61 4.59 6.36
N TRP A 68 2.91 5.21 7.51
CA TRP A 68 4.27 5.51 7.96
C TRP A 68 4.47 4.91 9.35
N TRP A 69 5.57 4.19 9.53
CA TRP A 69 5.89 3.49 10.77
C TRP A 69 7.38 3.53 11.07
N ASP A 70 7.69 3.55 12.36
CA ASP A 70 9.04 3.41 12.89
C ASP A 70 9.25 1.96 13.37
N TRP A 71 10.45 1.61 13.82
CA TRP A 71 10.79 0.27 14.32
C TRP A 71 9.93 -0.18 15.51
N LYS A 72 9.30 0.75 16.25
CA LYS A 72 8.40 0.43 17.38
C LYS A 72 6.92 0.37 17.02
N ARG A 73 6.43 1.33 16.22
CA ARG A 73 4.99 1.53 16.02
C ARG A 73 4.68 2.30 14.74
N ILE A 74 3.44 2.17 14.31
CA ILE A 74 2.84 3.01 13.28
C ILE A 74 2.73 4.44 13.82
N ILE A 75 3.21 5.41 13.03
CA ILE A 75 3.19 6.83 13.38
C ILE A 75 2.05 7.55 12.66
N TYR A 76 1.78 7.21 11.41
CA TYR A 76 0.77 7.89 10.62
C TYR A 76 0.09 6.92 9.64
N CYS A 77 -1.24 7.00 9.56
CA CYS A 77 -2.06 6.27 8.59
C CYS A 77 -3.05 7.25 7.97
N ASN A 78 -3.11 7.28 6.64
CA ASN A 78 -4.09 8.07 5.91
C ASN A 78 -4.80 7.22 4.86
N LEU A 79 -6.11 7.43 4.71
CA LEU A 79 -6.95 6.76 3.72
C LEU A 79 -7.48 7.82 2.74
N LEU A 80 -6.88 7.88 1.55
CA LEU A 80 -7.27 8.79 0.49
C LEU A 80 -8.29 8.13 -0.42
N LEU A 81 -9.47 8.75 -0.55
CA LEU A 81 -10.51 8.30 -1.48
C LEU A 81 -10.10 8.65 -2.92
N TYR A 82 -10.19 7.69 -3.83
CA TYR A 82 -9.96 7.90 -5.26
C TYR A 82 -10.83 9.05 -5.80
N GLY A 83 -10.16 10.08 -6.33
CA GLY A 83 -10.76 11.34 -6.77
C GLY A 83 -10.22 12.58 -6.07
N GLN A 84 -9.51 12.42 -4.95
CA GLN A 84 -8.69 13.48 -4.36
C GLN A 84 -7.25 13.33 -4.85
N THR A 85 -7.01 13.75 -6.09
CA THR A 85 -5.65 14.03 -6.55
C THR A 85 -5.13 15.15 -5.66
N GLN A 86 -4.31 14.83 -4.66
CA GLN A 86 -3.55 15.86 -3.97
C GLN A 86 -2.58 16.43 -5.00
N MET A 87 -2.99 17.54 -5.61
CA MET A 87 -2.17 18.32 -6.50
C MET A 87 -0.92 18.72 -5.73
N SER A 88 0.24 18.40 -6.29
CA SER A 88 1.55 18.75 -5.75
C SER A 88 1.63 20.26 -5.53
N SER A 89 1.37 20.71 -4.31
CA SER A 89 1.50 22.11 -3.89
C SER A 89 1.84 22.16 -2.41
N VAL A 90 2.98 21.58 -2.02
CA VAL A 90 3.62 21.93 -0.76
C VAL A 90 5.00 22.47 -1.10
N ASN A 91 5.03 23.76 -1.45
CA ASN A 91 6.25 24.55 -1.48
C ASN A 91 6.68 24.73 -0.02
N ILE A 92 7.75 24.06 0.42
CA ILE A 92 8.43 24.40 1.67
C ILE A 92 9.63 25.26 1.31
N TRP A 93 9.37 26.55 1.13
CA TRP A 93 10.34 27.62 1.41
C TRP A 93 9.77 28.42 2.59
N SER A 94 10.68 28.88 3.46
CA SER A 94 10.45 29.69 4.68
C SER A 94 10.21 28.88 5.96
N VAL A 95 11.26 28.56 6.72
CA VAL A 95 11.91 29.44 7.73
C VAL A 95 13.40 29.12 7.79
#